data_AF-A0A953GMX0-F1
#
_entry.id   AF-A0A953GMX0-F1
#
_cell.length_a   1.000
_cell.length_b   1.000
_cell.length_c   1.000
_cell.angle_alpha   90.00
_cell.angle_beta   90.00
_cell.angle_gamma   90.00
#
_symmetry.space_group_name_H-M   'P 1'
#
loop_
_entity.id
_entity.type
_entity.pdbx_description
1 polymer ?
#
loop_
_entity_poly.entity_id
_entity_poly.type
_entity_poly.pdbx_seq_one_letter_code
_entity_poly.pdbx_strand_id
1 'polypeptide(L)'
;MCADKRSAPPTAQEATRRLIALRHVAIYARLSPDSDVLKATLAKTDKGEQKRLERAVIAARDAYWGSLRDAKLWDVLTPLEQNFARKAWLTMDPEVYGLATWCGESLHVLAWALGLVKEFPAFDVKSTLDPRTVIPTPDLNAFISSASLRPETEIRRARDLAELWHWRRRTRQRIEARELLIPTAAERALGVKTYEDAVRYTARKLAEQGTIITLEEDMAALGKPYRALSDEEFRVLGSIAGERHRMLNWLCGYAPKNQWDVTPTNT
;
A
#
# COMPACT_ATOMS: atom_id res chain seq x y z
N MET A 1 -10.19 15.41 16.14
CA MET A 1 -9.63 14.05 15.94
C MET A 1 -9.94 13.23 17.18
N CYS A 2 -10.84 12.25 17.07
CA CYS A 2 -11.02 11.26 18.14
C CYS A 2 -9.71 10.49 18.30
N ALA A 3 -9.18 10.43 19.51
CA ALA A 3 -8.06 9.56 19.83
C ALA A 3 -8.56 8.12 19.79
N ASP A 4 -8.52 7.50 18.61
CA ASP A 4 -8.67 6.06 18.49
C ASP A 4 -7.63 5.42 19.41
N LYS A 5 -8.07 4.52 20.30
CA LYS A 5 -7.19 3.79 21.22
C LYS A 5 -6.17 3.02 20.38
N ARG A 6 -4.95 3.53 20.30
CA ARG A 6 -3.83 2.87 19.63
C ARG A 6 -3.62 1.50 20.26
N SER A 7 -3.52 0.47 19.42
CA SER A 7 -2.93 -0.80 19.84
C SER A 7 -1.41 -0.63 19.96
N ALA A 8 -0.73 -1.63 20.53
CA ALA A 8 0.73 -1.65 20.46
C ALA A 8 1.18 -1.73 18.99
N PRO A 9 2.18 -0.92 18.56
CA PRO A 9 2.83 -1.10 17.27
C PRO A 9 3.38 -2.53 17.09
N PRO A 10 3.47 -3.03 15.84
CA PRO A 10 4.11 -4.31 15.60
C PRO A 10 5.60 -4.26 16.00
N THR A 11 6.08 -5.36 16.55
CA THR A 11 7.50 -5.61 16.77
C THR A 11 8.24 -5.72 15.43
N ALA A 12 9.57 -5.60 15.45
CA ALA A 12 10.40 -5.80 14.25
C ALA A 12 10.21 -7.21 13.66
N GLN A 13 10.03 -8.23 14.51
CA GLN A 13 9.80 -9.60 14.08
C GLN A 13 8.44 -9.76 13.40
N GLU A 14 7.39 -9.12 13.90
CA GLU A 14 6.06 -9.10 13.23
C GLU A 14 6.12 -8.34 11.90
N ALA A 15 6.81 -7.20 11.87
CA ALA A 15 7.07 -6.44 10.65
C ALA A 15 7.82 -7.27 9.60
N THR A 16 8.86 -8.01 9.98
CA THR A 16 9.61 -8.88 9.06
C THR A 16 8.78 -10.05 8.54
N ARG A 17 7.97 -10.69 9.40
CA ARG A 17 7.04 -11.72 8.95
C ARG A 17 6.06 -11.17 7.91
N ARG A 18 5.50 -9.99 8.17
CA ARG A 18 4.61 -9.29 7.23
C ARG A 18 5.31 -8.95 5.91
N LEU A 19 6.58 -8.53 5.95
CA LEU A 19 7.39 -8.29 4.76
C LEU A 19 7.51 -9.56 3.91
N ILE A 20 7.80 -10.69 4.54
CA ILE A 20 7.89 -11.99 3.85
C ILE A 20 6.55 -12.34 3.20
N ALA A 21 5.43 -12.18 3.91
CA ALA A 21 4.10 -12.42 3.38
C ALA A 21 3.80 -11.52 2.15
N LEU A 22 3.98 -10.21 2.29
CA LEU A 22 3.76 -9.25 1.20
C LEU A 22 4.68 -9.49 0.00
N ARG A 23 5.93 -9.88 0.24
CA ARG A 23 6.87 -10.28 -0.82
C ARG A 23 6.28 -11.42 -1.66
N HIS A 24 5.75 -12.45 -1.01
CA HIS A 24 5.18 -13.60 -1.71
C HIS A 24 3.91 -13.22 -2.49
N VAL A 25 3.05 -12.38 -1.91
CA VAL A 25 1.88 -11.84 -2.62
C VAL A 25 2.32 -11.03 -3.85
N ALA A 26 3.30 -10.13 -3.70
CA ALA A 26 3.82 -9.29 -4.77
C ALA A 26 4.44 -10.10 -5.91
N ILE A 27 5.27 -11.10 -5.60
CA ILE A 27 5.86 -11.99 -6.61
C ILE A 27 4.76 -12.78 -7.32
N TYR A 28 3.82 -13.39 -6.58
CA TYR A 28 2.76 -14.18 -7.19
C TYR A 28 1.85 -13.35 -8.09
N ALA A 29 1.51 -12.12 -7.67
CA ALA A 29 0.76 -11.18 -8.50
C ALA A 29 1.52 -10.85 -9.79
N ARG A 30 2.83 -10.59 -9.73
CA ARG A 30 3.65 -10.32 -10.93
C ARG A 30 3.82 -11.52 -11.86
N LEU A 31 3.79 -12.74 -11.32
CA LEU A 31 3.85 -13.98 -12.11
C LEU A 31 2.49 -14.35 -12.71
N SER A 32 1.40 -13.80 -12.18
CA SER A 32 0.04 -14.09 -12.67
C SER A 32 -0.15 -13.45 -14.03
N PRO A 33 -0.42 -14.24 -15.10
CA PRO A 33 -0.76 -13.67 -16.39
C PRO A 33 -2.10 -12.94 -16.30
N ASP A 34 -2.31 -11.98 -17.20
CA ASP A 34 -3.60 -11.32 -17.35
C ASP A 34 -4.69 -12.37 -17.57
N SER A 35 -5.74 -12.34 -16.74
CA SER A 35 -6.80 -13.33 -16.76
C SER A 35 -7.55 -13.36 -18.09
N ASP A 36 -7.66 -12.22 -18.78
CA ASP A 36 -8.37 -12.12 -20.05
C ASP A 36 -7.52 -12.69 -21.19
N VAL A 37 -6.19 -12.48 -21.14
CA VAL A 37 -5.24 -13.14 -22.06
C VAL A 37 -5.25 -14.66 -21.87
N LEU A 38 -5.29 -15.13 -20.62
CA LEU A 38 -5.41 -16.55 -20.29
C LEU A 38 -6.73 -17.15 -20.79
N LYS A 39 -7.87 -16.48 -20.54
CA LYS A 39 -9.19 -16.93 -21.01
C LYS A 39 -9.27 -16.95 -22.53
N ALA A 40 -8.75 -15.94 -23.21
CA ALA A 40 -8.73 -15.89 -24.67
C ALA A 40 -7.86 -17.00 -25.29
N THR A 41 -6.73 -17.32 -24.64
CA THR A 41 -5.88 -18.47 -25.02
C THR A 41 -6.62 -19.79 -24.81
N LEU A 42 -7.27 -19.97 -23.66
CA LEU A 42 -8.03 -21.17 -23.33
C LEU A 42 -9.22 -21.41 -24.25
N ALA A 43 -9.94 -20.35 -24.66
CA ALA A 43 -11.09 -20.46 -25.55
C ALA A 43 -10.74 -21.03 -26.94
N LYS A 44 -9.46 -20.96 -27.34
CA LYS A 44 -8.94 -21.47 -28.62
C LYS A 44 -8.30 -22.86 -28.50
N THR A 45 -8.29 -23.42 -27.30
CA THR A 45 -7.58 -24.65 -26.94
C THR A 45 -8.56 -25.81 -26.84
N ASP A 46 -8.18 -27.03 -27.23
CA ASP A 46 -9.06 -28.19 -27.10
C ASP A 46 -9.30 -28.54 -25.61
N LYS A 47 -10.41 -29.25 -25.33
CA LYS A 47 -10.81 -29.58 -23.95
C LYS A 47 -9.78 -30.42 -23.18
N GLY A 48 -8.99 -31.23 -23.87
CA GLY A 48 -7.95 -32.06 -23.24
C GLY A 48 -6.78 -31.19 -22.79
N GLU A 49 -6.32 -30.29 -23.66
CA GLU A 49 -5.25 -29.36 -23.38
C GLU A 49 -5.65 -28.29 -22.34
N GLN A 50 -6.90 -27.82 -22.35
CA GLN A 50 -7.45 -26.97 -21.30
C GLN A 50 -7.33 -27.63 -19.91
N LYS A 51 -7.76 -28.89 -19.77
CA LYS A 51 -7.64 -29.64 -18.50
C LYS A 51 -6.19 -29.87 -18.10
N ARG A 52 -5.27 -29.98 -19.06
CA ARG A 52 -3.83 -30.11 -18.78
C ARG A 52 -3.28 -28.80 -18.22
N LEU A 53 -3.61 -27.67 -18.86
CA LEU A 53 -3.18 -26.35 -18.42
C LEU A 53 -3.75 -25.99 -17.05
N GLU A 54 -5.04 -26.25 -16.80
CA GLU A 54 -5.68 -26.04 -15.49
C GLU A 54 -4.95 -26.79 -14.38
N ARG A 55 -4.64 -28.07 -14.59
CA ARG A 55 -3.86 -28.87 -13.62
C ARG A 55 -2.45 -28.32 -13.41
N ALA A 56 -1.77 -27.91 -14.48
CA ALA A 56 -0.42 -27.35 -14.39
C ALA A 56 -0.38 -26.03 -13.61
N VAL A 57 -1.35 -25.14 -13.84
CA VAL A 57 -1.46 -23.85 -13.11
C VAL A 57 -1.74 -24.09 -11.63
N ILE A 58 -2.62 -25.03 -11.29
CA ILE A 58 -2.90 -25.41 -9.89
C ILE A 58 -1.65 -25.98 -9.22
N ALA A 59 -0.95 -26.89 -9.88
CA ALA A 59 0.29 -27.47 -9.34
C ALA A 59 1.39 -26.41 -9.13
N ALA A 60 1.55 -25.48 -10.08
CA ALA A 60 2.51 -24.38 -9.96
C ALA A 60 2.17 -23.43 -8.80
N ARG A 61 0.88 -23.09 -8.63
CA ARG A 61 0.39 -22.32 -7.46
C ARG A 61 0.73 -23.04 -6.17
N ASP A 62 0.38 -24.31 -6.05
CA ASP A 62 0.54 -25.08 -4.82
C ASP A 62 2.02 -25.26 -4.46
N ALA A 63 2.88 -25.50 -5.46
CA ALA A 63 4.32 -25.53 -5.27
C ALA A 63 4.88 -24.18 -4.80
N TYR A 64 4.44 -23.07 -5.41
CA TYR A 64 4.88 -21.73 -5.04
C TYR A 64 4.52 -21.39 -3.58
N TRP A 65 3.24 -21.56 -3.21
CA TRP A 65 2.75 -21.25 -1.87
C TRP A 65 3.13 -22.29 -0.81
N GLY A 66 3.52 -23.50 -1.23
CA GLY A 66 4.04 -24.56 -0.35
C GLY A 66 5.25 -24.10 0.46
N SER A 67 6.14 -23.30 -0.14
CA SER A 67 7.31 -22.74 0.54
C SER A 67 6.98 -21.93 1.81
N LEU A 68 5.88 -21.17 1.80
CA LEU A 68 5.41 -20.44 3.00
C LEU A 68 4.85 -21.38 4.07
N ARG A 69 4.21 -22.49 3.67
CA ARG A 69 3.69 -23.49 4.62
C ARG A 69 4.85 -24.20 5.31
N ASP A 70 5.86 -24.61 4.54
CA ASP A 70 7.06 -25.28 5.04
C ASP A 70 7.83 -24.36 6.02
N ALA A 71 7.87 -23.06 5.72
CA ALA A 71 8.44 -22.04 6.60
C ALA A 71 7.55 -21.69 7.81
N LYS A 72 6.36 -22.29 7.97
CA LYS A 72 5.36 -21.98 9.01
C LYS A 72 4.93 -20.51 9.03
N LEU A 73 4.88 -19.88 7.85
CA LEU A 73 4.50 -18.48 7.66
C LEU A 73 3.14 -18.33 6.98
N TRP A 74 2.42 -19.43 6.71
CA TRP A 74 1.08 -19.38 6.11
C TRP A 74 0.11 -18.53 6.93
N ASP A 75 0.15 -18.65 8.25
CA ASP A 75 -0.77 -17.92 9.16
C ASP A 75 -0.45 -16.43 9.32
N VAL A 76 0.67 -15.97 8.73
CA VAL A 76 1.01 -14.54 8.63
C VAL A 76 0.23 -13.87 7.50
N LEU A 77 -0.19 -14.64 6.48
CA LEU A 77 -1.08 -14.13 5.44
C LEU A 77 -2.43 -13.81 6.05
N THR A 78 -2.99 -12.67 5.67
CA THR A 78 -4.33 -12.29 6.11
C THR A 78 -5.39 -13.14 5.40
N PRO A 79 -6.64 -13.19 5.89
CA PRO A 79 -7.71 -13.94 5.22
C PRO A 79 -7.88 -13.56 3.75
N LEU A 80 -7.74 -12.28 3.41
CA LEU A 80 -7.80 -11.80 2.02
C LEU A 80 -6.64 -12.35 1.18
N GLU A 81 -5.43 -12.37 1.73
CA GLU A 81 -4.25 -12.89 1.04
C GLU A 81 -4.24 -14.40 0.93
N GLN A 82 -4.74 -15.11 1.95
CA GLN A 82 -4.95 -16.55 1.86
C GLN A 82 -5.99 -16.90 0.80
N ASN A 83 -7.05 -16.08 0.66
CA ASN A 83 -8.02 -16.24 -0.42
C ASN A 83 -7.36 -16.01 -1.80
N PHE A 84 -6.55 -14.96 -1.93
CA PHE A 84 -5.75 -14.72 -3.15
C PHE A 84 -4.81 -15.90 -3.46
N ALA A 85 -4.07 -16.39 -2.47
CA ALA A 85 -3.14 -17.51 -2.61
C ALA A 85 -3.82 -18.83 -2.99
N ARG A 86 -5.08 -19.02 -2.60
CA ARG A 86 -5.88 -20.20 -2.97
C ARG A 86 -6.47 -20.11 -4.38
N LYS A 87 -6.55 -18.93 -5.00
CA LYS A 87 -7.07 -18.79 -6.38
C LYS A 87 -5.98 -19.12 -7.40
N ALA A 88 -6.34 -19.96 -8.38
CA ALA A 88 -5.51 -20.15 -9.56
C ALA A 88 -5.65 -18.91 -10.46
N TRP A 89 -4.65 -18.62 -11.30
CA TRP A 89 -4.69 -17.46 -12.19
C TRP A 89 -5.95 -17.40 -13.07
N LEU A 90 -6.47 -18.57 -13.47
CA LEU A 90 -7.68 -18.71 -14.28
C LEU A 90 -8.97 -18.32 -13.57
N THR A 91 -9.01 -18.43 -12.24
CA THR A 91 -10.17 -18.12 -11.41
C THR A 91 -9.95 -16.87 -10.56
N MET A 92 -8.91 -16.10 -10.89
CA MET A 92 -8.56 -14.88 -10.18
C MET A 92 -9.63 -13.81 -10.39
N ASP A 93 -10.02 -13.19 -9.30
CA ASP A 93 -10.95 -12.06 -9.31
C ASP A 93 -10.16 -10.78 -9.65
N PRO A 94 -10.57 -10.00 -10.67
CA PRO A 94 -9.90 -8.76 -11.05
C PRO A 94 -9.71 -7.78 -9.89
N GLU A 95 -10.66 -7.70 -8.95
CA GLU A 95 -10.57 -6.80 -7.79
C GLU A 95 -9.47 -7.26 -6.83
N VAL A 96 -9.47 -8.56 -6.50
CA VAL A 96 -8.44 -9.17 -5.63
C VAL A 96 -7.06 -9.08 -6.28
N TYR A 97 -6.98 -9.28 -7.58
CA TYR A 97 -5.74 -9.11 -8.35
C TYR A 97 -5.26 -7.66 -8.29
N GLY A 98 -6.14 -6.69 -8.52
CA GLY A 98 -5.83 -5.27 -8.40
C GLY A 98 -5.23 -4.92 -7.05
N LEU A 99 -5.86 -5.33 -5.95
CA LEU A 99 -5.33 -5.14 -4.60
C LEU A 99 -3.95 -5.76 -4.40
N ALA A 100 -3.73 -6.98 -4.91
CA ALA A 100 -2.43 -7.63 -4.85
C ALA A 100 -1.35 -6.90 -5.66
N THR A 101 -1.70 -6.27 -6.79
CA THR A 101 -0.72 -5.49 -7.57
C THR A 101 -0.25 -4.22 -6.86
N TRP A 102 -1.08 -3.65 -5.99
CA TRP A 102 -0.73 -2.46 -5.19
C TRP A 102 0.07 -2.78 -3.93
N CYS A 103 0.16 -4.04 -3.51
CA CYS A 103 0.91 -4.44 -2.32
C CYS A 103 2.41 -4.10 -2.41
N GLY A 104 2.94 -3.84 -3.61
CA GLY A 104 4.32 -3.38 -3.83
C GLY A 104 4.64 -2.03 -3.18
N GLU A 105 3.64 -1.15 -3.01
CA GLU A 105 3.78 0.12 -2.28
C GLU A 105 3.97 -0.14 -0.77
N SER A 106 3.09 -0.98 -0.21
CA SER A 106 3.16 -1.44 1.18
C SER A 106 4.46 -2.19 1.47
N LEU A 107 4.92 -3.05 0.54
CA LEU A 107 6.18 -3.76 0.63
C LEU A 107 7.38 -2.80 0.69
N HIS A 108 7.39 -1.76 -0.13
CA HIS A 108 8.48 -0.77 -0.14
C HIS A 108 8.57 -0.01 1.17
N VAL A 109 7.43 0.47 1.68
CA VAL A 109 7.39 1.14 2.99
C VAL A 109 7.91 0.24 4.10
N LEU A 110 7.53 -1.04 4.08
CA LEU A 110 7.96 -1.99 5.11
C LEU A 110 9.45 -2.33 4.98
N ALA A 111 9.96 -2.47 3.76
CA ALA A 111 11.39 -2.65 3.50
C ALA A 111 12.20 -1.43 3.97
N TRP A 112 11.67 -0.22 3.76
CA TRP A 112 12.27 1.01 4.28
C TRP A 112 12.25 1.00 5.81
N ALA A 113 11.11 0.71 6.44
CA ALA A 113 10.96 0.69 7.89
C ALA A 113 11.89 -0.33 8.57
N LEU A 114 12.21 -1.45 7.91
CA LEU A 114 13.15 -2.48 8.37
C LEU A 114 14.62 -2.18 8.01
N GLY A 115 14.91 -1.03 7.39
CA GLY A 115 16.26 -0.62 7.01
C GLY A 115 16.85 -1.36 5.80
N LEU A 116 16.05 -2.12 5.06
CA LEU A 116 16.49 -2.87 3.87
C LEU A 116 16.68 -1.98 2.65
N VAL A 117 15.96 -0.85 2.61
CA VAL A 117 16.19 0.22 1.64
C VAL A 117 16.41 1.54 2.36
N LYS A 118 17.30 2.37 1.79
CA LYS A 118 17.74 3.62 2.41
C LYS A 118 16.68 4.71 2.34
N GLU A 119 16.05 4.87 1.19
CA GLU A 119 15.17 6.00 0.88
C GLU A 119 13.70 5.60 1.01
N PHE A 120 12.90 6.52 1.54
CA PHE A 120 11.44 6.38 1.53
C PHE A 120 10.92 6.71 0.12
N PRO A 121 9.98 5.95 -0.44
CA PRO A 121 9.53 6.20 -1.80
C PRO A 121 8.73 7.51 -1.92
N ALA A 122 8.89 8.25 -3.02
CA ALA A 122 8.19 9.50 -3.30
C ALA A 122 6.72 9.27 -3.73
N PHE A 123 5.79 10.14 -3.32
CA PHE A 123 4.34 9.89 -3.46
C PHE A 123 3.79 10.03 -4.89
N ASP A 124 4.57 10.60 -5.79
CA ASP A 124 4.26 10.73 -7.22
C ASP A 124 4.99 9.71 -8.09
N VAL A 125 5.69 8.74 -7.48
CA VAL A 125 6.40 7.67 -8.19
C VAL A 125 5.94 6.31 -7.67
N LYS A 126 5.53 5.43 -8.59
CA LYS A 126 5.23 4.02 -8.26
C LYS A 126 6.51 3.34 -7.77
N SER A 127 6.36 2.48 -6.76
CA SER A 127 7.44 1.66 -6.23
C SER A 127 8.06 0.79 -7.33
N THR A 128 9.38 0.92 -7.50
CA THR A 128 10.18 0.09 -8.40
C THR A 128 10.85 -1.07 -7.68
N LEU A 129 10.59 -1.24 -6.38
CA LEU A 129 11.21 -2.30 -5.57
C LEU A 129 10.91 -3.68 -6.17
N ASP A 130 11.98 -4.45 -6.41
CA ASP A 130 11.86 -5.83 -6.85
C ASP A 130 11.66 -6.74 -5.62
N PRO A 131 10.48 -7.38 -5.44
CA PRO A 131 10.23 -8.25 -4.31
C PRO A 131 11.12 -9.49 -4.32
N ARG A 132 11.73 -9.86 -5.47
CA ARG A 132 12.62 -11.03 -5.55
C ARG A 132 13.92 -10.79 -4.78
N THR A 133 14.40 -9.55 -4.73
CA THR A 133 15.72 -9.18 -4.19
C THR A 133 15.66 -8.45 -2.85
N VAL A 134 14.47 -8.05 -2.37
CA VAL A 134 14.32 -7.27 -1.12
C VAL A 134 14.80 -8.00 0.14
N ILE A 135 14.70 -9.34 0.19
CA ILE A 135 15.19 -10.13 1.32
C ILE A 135 16.59 -10.63 0.99
N PRO A 136 17.62 -10.28 1.78
CA PRO A 136 19.02 -10.51 1.42
C PRO A 136 19.52 -11.93 1.71
N THR A 137 18.70 -12.81 2.28
CA THR A 137 19.11 -14.14 2.74
C THR A 137 18.00 -15.18 2.54
N PRO A 138 18.36 -16.44 2.21
CA PRO A 138 17.41 -17.55 2.21
C PRO A 138 17.03 -18.04 3.62
N ASP A 139 17.84 -17.75 4.66
CA ASP A 139 17.51 -18.12 6.04
C ASP A 139 16.53 -17.11 6.67
N LEU A 140 15.25 -17.39 6.49
CA LEU A 140 14.17 -16.54 6.98
C LEU A 140 14.11 -16.48 8.51
N ASN A 141 14.50 -17.54 9.22
CA ASN A 141 14.41 -17.58 10.68
C ASN A 141 15.48 -16.68 11.31
N ALA A 142 16.72 -16.76 10.80
CA ALA A 142 17.78 -15.85 11.20
C ALA A 142 17.39 -14.40 10.87
N PHE A 143 16.85 -14.17 9.67
CA PHE A 143 16.42 -12.85 9.22
C PHE A 143 15.32 -12.24 10.10
N ILE A 144 14.29 -13.01 10.46
CA ILE A 144 13.23 -12.57 11.38
C ILE A 144 13.84 -12.21 12.73
N SER A 145 14.74 -13.04 13.26
CA SER A 145 15.28 -12.89 14.61
C SER A 145 16.20 -11.66 14.73
N SER A 146 16.98 -11.35 13.70
CA SER A 146 17.93 -10.23 13.70
C SER A 146 17.33 -8.89 13.26
N ALA A 147 16.06 -8.85 12.88
CA ALA A 147 15.45 -7.66 12.32
C ALA A 147 15.29 -6.52 13.34
N SER A 148 15.45 -5.29 12.87
CA SER A 148 15.21 -4.06 13.63
C SER A 148 14.39 -3.08 12.80
N LEU A 149 13.52 -2.32 13.46
CA LEU A 149 12.84 -1.19 12.84
C LEU A 149 13.68 0.07 12.94
N ARG A 150 13.48 0.98 11.99
CA ARG A 150 13.90 2.39 12.09
C ARG A 150 13.29 3.03 13.34
N PRO A 151 13.90 4.13 13.85
CA PRO A 151 13.37 4.84 15.00
C PRO A 151 11.89 5.22 14.83
N GLU A 152 11.11 5.08 15.91
CA GLU A 152 9.68 5.38 15.92
C GLU A 152 9.38 6.80 15.41
N THR A 153 10.22 7.78 15.76
CA THR A 153 10.07 9.18 15.33
C THR A 153 10.26 9.35 13.82
N GLU A 154 11.05 8.51 13.17
CA GLU A 154 11.21 8.51 11.71
C GLU A 154 9.98 7.91 11.03
N ILE A 155 9.50 6.76 11.54
CA ILE A 155 8.29 6.10 11.03
C ILE A 155 7.07 7.01 11.19
N ARG A 156 6.91 7.68 12.34
CA ARG A 156 5.81 8.63 12.58
C ARG A 156 5.85 9.82 11.63
N ARG A 157 7.03 10.40 11.37
CA ARG A 157 7.16 11.49 10.40
C ARG A 157 6.75 11.06 8.99
N ALA A 158 7.16 9.87 8.56
CA ALA A 158 6.72 9.32 7.28
C ALA A 158 5.20 9.08 7.24
N ARG A 159 4.62 8.60 8.36
CA ARG A 159 3.18 8.41 8.53
C ARG A 159 2.41 9.72 8.35
N ASP A 160 2.85 10.79 9.01
CA ASP A 160 2.18 12.09 8.94
C ASP A 160 2.23 12.65 7.51
N LEU A 161 3.36 12.48 6.81
CA LEU A 161 3.46 12.82 5.39
C LEU A 161 2.50 11.98 4.53
N ALA A 162 2.40 10.68 4.76
CA ALA A 162 1.49 9.80 4.03
C ALA A 162 0.02 10.14 4.27
N GLU A 163 -0.34 10.49 5.51
CA GLU A 163 -1.67 10.97 5.86
C GLU A 163 -2.00 12.26 5.11
N LEU A 164 -1.07 13.21 5.01
CA LEU A 164 -1.26 14.46 4.26
C LEU A 164 -1.54 14.22 2.77
N TRP A 165 -0.78 13.34 2.12
CA TRP A 165 -1.02 12.98 0.72
C TRP A 165 -2.37 12.29 0.52
N HIS A 166 -2.74 11.38 1.42
CA HIS A 166 -4.04 10.70 1.37
C HIS A 166 -5.19 11.67 1.67
N TRP A 167 -5.03 12.58 2.63
CA TRP A 167 -5.95 13.67 2.90
C TRP A 167 -6.16 14.53 1.66
N ARG A 168 -5.09 14.97 0.99
CA ARG A 168 -5.19 15.80 -0.22
C ARG A 168 -6.00 15.10 -1.32
N ARG A 169 -5.79 13.80 -1.52
CA ARG A 169 -6.59 12.97 -2.43
C ARG A 169 -8.06 13.04 -2.07
N ARG A 170 -8.43 12.78 -0.81
CA ARG A 170 -9.85 12.79 -0.39
C ARG A 170 -10.46 14.18 -0.48
N THR A 171 -9.72 15.21 -0.12
CA THR A 171 -10.16 16.61 -0.22
C THR A 171 -10.49 16.97 -1.66
N ARG A 172 -9.75 16.49 -2.67
CA ARG A 172 -10.13 16.65 -4.08
C ARG A 172 -11.49 16.01 -4.38
N GLN A 173 -11.74 14.79 -3.90
CA GLN A 173 -13.04 14.12 -4.13
C GLN A 173 -14.20 14.91 -3.52
N ARG A 174 -14.00 15.48 -2.32
CA ARG A 174 -15.00 16.32 -1.65
C ARG A 174 -15.28 17.60 -2.43
N ILE A 175 -14.25 18.24 -2.96
CA ILE A 175 -14.36 19.41 -3.85
C ILE A 175 -15.14 19.05 -5.12
N GLU A 176 -14.78 17.96 -5.80
CA GLU A 176 -15.46 17.50 -7.03
C GLU A 176 -16.92 17.11 -6.77
N ALA A 177 -17.20 16.52 -5.60
CA ALA A 177 -18.54 16.22 -5.14
C ALA A 177 -19.33 17.45 -4.64
N ARG A 178 -18.70 18.63 -4.62
CA ARG A 178 -19.27 19.90 -4.13
C ARG A 178 -19.76 19.80 -2.68
N GLU A 179 -19.07 19.02 -1.86
CA GLU A 179 -19.35 18.95 -0.43
C GLU A 179 -18.99 20.27 0.25
N LEU A 180 -19.85 20.69 1.18
CA LEU A 180 -19.55 21.85 2.02
C LEU A 180 -18.61 21.44 3.15
N LEU A 181 -17.54 22.21 3.33
CA LEU A 181 -16.72 22.11 4.54
C LEU A 181 -17.50 22.73 5.71
N ILE A 182 -17.53 22.05 6.85
CA ILE A 182 -18.00 22.61 8.12
C ILE A 182 -16.75 22.87 8.97
N PRO A 183 -16.16 24.08 8.90
CA PRO A 183 -14.91 24.36 9.60
C PRO A 183 -15.13 24.50 11.11
N THR A 184 -14.18 23.93 11.87
CA THR A 184 -14.04 24.15 13.30
C THR A 184 -13.81 25.63 13.61
N ALA A 185 -13.97 26.03 14.87
CA ALA A 185 -13.69 27.40 15.31
C ALA A 185 -12.22 27.81 15.02
N ALA A 186 -11.28 26.88 15.19
CA ALA A 186 -9.86 27.10 14.90
C ALA A 186 -9.61 27.32 13.41
N GLU A 187 -10.21 26.49 12.54
CA GLU A 187 -10.09 26.64 11.08
C GLU A 187 -10.70 27.97 10.59
N ARG A 188 -11.85 28.37 11.16
CA ARG A 188 -12.46 29.68 10.86
C ARG A 188 -11.56 30.85 11.25
N ALA A 189 -10.89 30.76 12.40
CA ALA A 189 -9.92 31.78 12.84
C ALA A 189 -8.70 31.89 11.91
N LEU A 190 -8.37 30.81 11.20
CA LEU A 190 -7.32 30.77 10.17
C LEU A 190 -7.81 31.20 8.78
N GLY A 191 -9.08 31.61 8.65
CA GLY A 191 -9.70 32.03 7.39
C GLY A 191 -10.14 30.89 6.48
N VAL A 192 -10.15 29.65 6.96
CA VAL A 192 -10.58 28.48 6.16
C VAL A 192 -12.11 28.43 6.10
N LYS A 193 -12.68 28.57 4.90
CA LYS A 193 -14.13 28.48 4.65
C LYS A 193 -14.49 27.32 3.74
N THR A 194 -13.62 26.99 2.78
CA THR A 194 -13.83 25.88 1.86
C THR A 194 -12.70 24.84 1.93
N TYR A 195 -12.89 23.70 1.27
CA TYR A 195 -11.82 22.71 1.12
C TYR A 195 -10.62 23.26 0.35
N GLU A 196 -10.83 24.14 -0.63
CA GLU A 196 -9.74 24.84 -1.34
C GLU A 196 -8.95 25.75 -0.40
N ASP A 197 -9.62 26.46 0.51
CA ASP A 197 -8.92 27.27 1.51
C ASP A 197 -8.08 26.39 2.45
N ALA A 198 -8.61 25.23 2.84
CA ALA A 198 -7.88 24.26 3.65
C ALA A 198 -6.63 23.73 2.91
N VAL A 199 -6.75 23.42 1.61
CA VAL A 199 -5.62 23.02 0.75
C VAL A 199 -4.59 24.14 0.66
N ARG A 200 -4.99 25.36 0.33
CA ARG A 200 -4.09 26.53 0.22
C ARG A 200 -3.35 26.78 1.52
N TYR A 201 -4.08 26.80 2.64
CA TYR A 201 -3.49 27.01 3.97
C TYR A 201 -2.46 25.93 4.30
N THR A 202 -2.83 24.65 4.09
CA THR A 202 -1.98 23.49 4.40
C THR A 202 -0.74 23.47 3.51
N ALA A 203 -0.90 23.67 2.20
CA ALA A 203 0.19 23.71 1.23
C ALA A 203 1.21 24.79 1.62
N ARG A 204 0.76 26.02 1.90
CA ARG A 204 1.62 27.11 2.35
C ARG A 204 2.40 26.74 3.62
N LYS A 205 1.73 26.18 4.63
CA LYS A 205 2.37 25.79 5.90
C LYS A 205 3.43 24.70 5.71
N LEU A 206 3.17 23.72 4.87
CA LEU A 206 4.13 22.65 4.59
C LEU A 206 5.31 23.13 3.75
N ALA A 207 5.09 24.09 2.84
CA ALA A 207 6.17 24.74 2.09
C ALA A 207 7.08 25.59 3.00
N GLU A 208 6.49 26.38 3.92
CA GLU A 208 7.24 27.15 4.93
C GLU A 208 8.15 26.25 5.80
N GLN A 209 7.73 25.00 6.03
CA GLN A 209 8.49 24.01 6.80
C GLN A 209 9.50 23.20 5.96
N GLY A 210 9.50 23.37 4.63
CA GLY A 210 10.31 22.56 3.72
C GLY A 210 9.87 21.09 3.63
N THR A 211 8.65 20.76 4.07
CA THR A 211 8.13 19.38 4.09
C THR A 211 7.73 18.88 2.71
N ILE A 212 7.18 19.78 1.87
CA ILE A 212 6.76 19.47 0.49
C ILE A 212 7.12 20.60 -0.45
N ILE A 213 7.14 20.29 -1.74
CA ILE A 213 7.15 21.30 -2.81
C ILE A 213 5.69 21.67 -3.12
N THR A 214 5.44 22.95 -3.37
CA THR A 214 4.13 23.46 -3.77
C THR A 214 4.19 24.17 -5.11
N LEU A 215 3.14 24.05 -5.90
CA LEU A 215 2.93 24.78 -7.15
C LEU A 215 1.54 25.40 -7.12
N GLU A 216 1.44 26.68 -7.50
CA GLU A 216 0.17 27.42 -7.55
C GLU A 216 -0.73 27.25 -6.29
N GLU A 217 -0.11 27.30 -5.12
CA GLU A 217 -0.76 27.13 -3.81
C GLU A 217 -1.35 25.72 -3.52
N ASP A 218 -0.92 24.69 -4.25
CA ASP A 218 -1.29 23.29 -4.01
C ASP A 218 -0.02 22.44 -3.85
N MET A 219 -0.17 21.21 -3.36
CA MET A 219 0.91 20.22 -3.33
C MET A 219 1.37 19.93 -4.77
N ALA A 220 2.68 19.94 -5.00
CA ALA A 220 3.24 19.63 -6.32
C ALA A 220 3.39 18.11 -6.50
N ALA A 221 2.88 17.57 -7.60
CA ALA A 221 3.04 16.17 -7.95
C ALA A 221 3.18 16.05 -9.48
N LEU A 222 4.11 15.22 -9.97
CA LEU A 222 4.34 15.07 -11.42
C LEU A 222 4.59 16.42 -12.13
N GLY A 223 5.28 17.35 -11.46
CA GLY A 223 5.61 18.68 -12.00
C GLY A 223 4.42 19.66 -12.13
N LYS A 224 3.25 19.35 -11.55
CA LYS A 224 2.05 20.21 -11.62
C LYS A 224 1.34 20.30 -10.26
N PRO A 225 0.46 21.30 -10.04
CA PRO A 225 -0.37 21.33 -8.84
C PRO A 225 -1.31 20.11 -8.79
N TYR A 226 -1.53 19.53 -7.60
CA TYR A 226 -2.34 18.31 -7.41
C TYR A 226 -3.76 18.40 -8.02
N ARG A 227 -4.39 19.58 -7.95
CA ARG A 227 -5.69 19.84 -8.58
C ARG A 227 -5.70 19.67 -10.11
N ALA A 228 -4.56 19.76 -10.77
CA ALA A 228 -4.43 19.66 -12.24
C ALA A 228 -4.06 18.26 -12.73
N LEU A 229 -3.98 17.27 -11.83
CA LEU A 229 -3.75 15.87 -12.24
C LEU A 229 -4.93 15.36 -13.08
N SER A 230 -4.62 14.62 -14.15
CA SER A 230 -5.62 13.86 -14.90
C SER A 230 -6.25 12.76 -14.04
N ASP A 231 -7.36 12.18 -14.49
CA ASP A 231 -8.06 11.14 -13.73
C ASP A 231 -7.21 9.88 -13.51
N GLU A 232 -6.37 9.50 -14.48
CA GLU A 232 -5.44 8.38 -14.33
C GLU A 232 -4.35 8.70 -13.30
N GLU A 233 -3.71 9.86 -13.41
CA GLU A 233 -2.68 10.29 -12.45
C GLU A 233 -3.25 10.39 -11.04
N PHE A 234 -4.45 10.96 -10.90
CA PHE A 234 -5.15 11.06 -9.63
C PHE A 234 -5.47 9.69 -9.03
N ARG A 235 -5.93 8.72 -9.83
CA ARG A 235 -6.18 7.35 -9.38
C ARG A 235 -4.89 6.66 -8.94
N VAL A 236 -3.82 6.80 -9.70
CA VAL A 236 -2.51 6.20 -9.38
C VAL A 236 -1.93 6.78 -8.10
N LEU A 237 -1.81 8.10 -7.99
CA LEU A 237 -1.27 8.77 -6.80
C LEU A 237 -2.13 8.51 -5.57
N GLY A 238 -3.46 8.45 -5.74
CA GLY A 238 -4.37 8.07 -4.66
C GLY A 238 -4.13 6.65 -4.14
N SER A 239 -3.83 5.70 -5.03
CA SER A 239 -3.51 4.32 -4.65
C SER A 239 -2.16 4.24 -3.93
N ILE A 240 -1.16 4.97 -4.42
CA ILE A 240 0.16 5.10 -3.77
C ILE A 240 0.01 5.66 -2.35
N ALA A 241 -0.64 6.82 -2.20
CA ALA A 241 -0.84 7.44 -0.89
C ALA A 241 -1.65 6.56 0.06
N GLY A 242 -2.69 5.90 -0.46
CA GLY A 242 -3.54 4.99 0.30
C GLY A 242 -2.78 3.80 0.89
N GLU A 243 -2.03 3.07 0.07
CA GLU A 243 -1.27 1.90 0.50
C GLU A 243 -0.15 2.28 1.48
N ARG A 244 0.59 3.35 1.19
CA ARG A 244 1.67 3.81 2.07
C ARG A 244 1.14 4.28 3.42
N HIS A 245 0.04 5.05 3.42
CA HIS A 245 -0.62 5.47 4.66
C HIS A 245 -1.13 4.28 5.47
N ARG A 246 -1.73 3.26 4.82
CA ARG A 246 -2.15 2.02 5.50
C ARG A 246 -0.96 1.32 6.17
N MET A 247 0.15 1.12 5.45
CA MET A 247 1.35 0.50 6.00
C MET A 247 1.90 1.28 7.20
N LEU A 248 1.99 2.60 7.09
CA LEU A 248 2.51 3.45 8.15
C LEU A 248 1.58 3.53 9.37
N ASN A 249 0.26 3.48 9.17
CA ASN A 249 -0.69 3.38 10.28
C ASN A 249 -0.55 2.05 11.04
N TRP A 250 -0.37 0.95 10.33
CA TRP A 250 -0.12 -0.35 10.96
C TRP A 250 1.18 -0.30 11.78
N LEU A 251 2.28 0.17 11.19
CA LEU A 251 3.56 0.36 11.87
C LEU A 251 3.49 1.32 13.06
N CYS A 252 2.54 2.25 13.09
CA CYS A 252 2.34 3.18 14.19
C CYS A 252 1.32 2.69 15.25
N GLY A 253 0.80 1.46 15.12
CA GLY A 253 -0.12 0.85 16.10
C GLY A 253 -1.59 1.27 15.95
N TYR A 254 -2.00 1.82 14.81
CA TYR A 254 -3.39 2.19 14.57
C TYR A 254 -4.29 1.00 14.20
N ALA A 255 -3.70 -0.14 13.85
CA ALA A 255 -4.44 -1.34 13.50
C ALA A 255 -5.02 -2.02 14.77
N PRO A 256 -6.34 -2.23 14.86
CA PRO A 256 -6.95 -2.93 15.97
C PRO A 256 -6.35 -4.34 16.16
N LYS A 257 -5.87 -4.64 17.37
CA LYS A 257 -5.24 -5.94 17.69
C LYS A 257 -4.11 -6.33 16.72
N ASN A 258 -3.40 -5.33 16.18
CA ASN A 258 -2.33 -5.51 15.20
C ASN A 258 -2.78 -6.18 13.87
N GLN A 259 -4.08 -6.15 13.54
CA GLN A 259 -4.64 -6.79 12.36
C GLN A 259 -4.49 -5.91 11.12
N TRP A 260 -3.65 -6.33 10.18
CA TRP A 260 -3.33 -5.60 8.95
C TRP A 260 -4.57 -5.19 8.12
N ASP A 261 -5.47 -6.14 7.81
CA ASP A 261 -6.59 -5.92 6.87
C ASP A 261 -7.56 -4.84 7.32
N VAL A 262 -7.63 -4.57 8.62
CA VAL A 262 -8.54 -3.59 9.22
C VAL A 262 -7.81 -2.32 9.66
N THR A 263 -6.59 -2.10 9.16
CA THR A 263 -5.84 -0.88 9.46
C THR A 263 -6.58 0.34 8.92
N PRO A 264 -6.98 1.29 9.79
CA PRO A 264 -7.75 2.43 9.35
C PRO A 264 -6.88 3.37 8.53
N THR A 265 -7.52 4.10 7.61
CA THR A 265 -6.87 5.15 6.83
C THR A 265 -7.73 6.40 6.75
N ASN A 266 -8.66 6.60 7.67
CA ASN A 266 -9.45 7.83 7.77
C ASN A 266 -8.53 9.05 7.89
N THR A 267 -8.93 10.13 7.21
CA THR A 267 -8.21 11.41 7.08
C THR A 267 -9.23 12.53 7.03
#